data_AF-A0A0C5HTN8-F1
#
_entry.id   AF-A0A0C5HTN8-F1
#
_cell.length_a   1.000
_cell.length_b   1.000
_cell.length_c   1.000
_cell.angle_alpha   90.00
_cell.angle_beta   90.00
_cell.angle_gamma   90.00
#
_symmetry.space_group_name_H-M   'P 1'
#
loop_
_entity.id
_entity.type
_entity.pdbx_description
1 polymer ?
#
loop_
_entity_poly.entity_id
_entity_poly.type
_entity_poly.pdbx_seq_one_letter_code
_entity_poly.pdbx_strand_id
1 'polypeptide(L)'
;GTIIKPKLGLQPKPFGEACYGFWQGGDFIKNDEPQGNQTFCQMHECIPQVVKAMRQAMTETGQGKLFSANITADDPNEMIARGKYILGQFGPMAENCAFLVDGYVAGGTAVTVARRNFPKQFLHYHRAG
;
A
#
# COMPACT_ATOMS: atom_id res chain seq x y z
N GLY A 1 4.98 13.40 -2.00
CA GLY A 1 4.67 11.98 -2.21
C GLY A 1 4.38 11.71 -3.68
N THR A 2 4.39 10.44 -4.11
CA THR A 2 4.09 10.03 -5.50
C THR A 2 3.13 8.85 -5.58
N ILE A 3 2.73 8.52 -6.81
CA ILE A 3 1.96 7.34 -7.19
C ILE A 3 2.88 6.48 -8.06
N ILE A 4 2.96 5.17 -7.79
CA ILE A 4 3.73 4.27 -8.67
C ILE A 4 3.04 4.16 -10.04
N LYS A 5 3.79 4.45 -11.09
CA LYS A 5 3.39 4.32 -12.50
C LYS A 5 4.25 3.28 -13.21
N PRO A 6 3.74 2.61 -14.27
CA PRO A 6 2.40 2.72 -14.86
C PRO A 6 1.28 2.32 -13.90
N LYS A 7 0.04 2.74 -14.22
CA LYS A 7 -1.16 2.45 -13.40
C LYS A 7 -1.27 0.97 -13.06
N LEU A 8 -1.06 0.10 -14.05
CA LEU A 8 -0.89 -1.35 -13.92
C LEU A 8 0.22 -1.80 -14.87
N GLY A 9 0.80 -2.97 -14.61
CA GLY A 9 1.75 -3.63 -15.51
C GLY A 9 3.16 -3.86 -14.95
N LEU A 10 3.54 -3.19 -13.85
CA LEU A 10 4.78 -3.54 -13.15
C LEU A 10 4.59 -4.86 -12.40
N GLN A 11 5.56 -5.77 -12.60
CA GLN A 11 5.72 -6.98 -11.79
C GLN A 11 6.30 -6.63 -10.39
N PRO A 12 6.25 -7.56 -9.42
CA PRO A 12 6.65 -7.29 -8.03
C PRO A 12 8.02 -6.62 -7.86
N LYS A 13 9.05 -7.15 -8.53
CA LYS A 13 10.42 -6.63 -8.42
C LYS A 13 10.55 -5.20 -9.01
N PRO A 14 10.15 -4.94 -10.27
CA PRO A 14 10.13 -3.58 -10.81
C PRO A 14 9.30 -2.59 -9.98
N PHE A 15 8.20 -3.04 -9.36
CA PHE A 15 7.40 -2.21 -8.46
C PHE A 15 8.20 -1.76 -7.23
N GLY A 16 8.89 -2.71 -6.57
CA GLY A 16 9.77 -2.40 -5.43
C GLY A 16 10.93 -1.48 -5.82
N GLU A 17 11.55 -1.70 -6.98
CA GLU A 17 12.63 -0.85 -7.52
C GLU A 17 12.16 0.59 -7.77
N ALA A 18 10.95 0.76 -8.33
CA ALA A 18 10.35 2.08 -8.50
C ALA A 18 10.07 2.77 -7.15
N CYS A 19 9.63 2.01 -6.15
CA CYS A 19 9.44 2.54 -4.80
C CYS A 19 10.74 3.01 -4.18
N TYR A 20 11.78 2.17 -4.23
CA TYR A 20 13.11 2.50 -3.75
C TYR A 20 13.66 3.76 -4.43
N GLY A 21 13.60 3.82 -5.76
CA GLY A 21 14.10 4.95 -6.53
C GLY A 21 13.44 6.28 -6.13
N PHE A 22 12.13 6.29 -5.89
CA PHE A 22 11.45 7.48 -5.40
C PHE A 22 11.84 7.84 -3.96
N TRP A 23 11.94 6.85 -3.06
CA TRP A 23 12.24 7.10 -1.65
C TRP A 23 13.66 7.62 -1.37
N GLN A 24 14.56 7.61 -2.35
CA GLN A 24 15.85 8.30 -2.26
C GLN A 24 15.70 9.82 -2.11
N GLY A 25 14.59 10.41 -2.54
CA GLY A 25 14.33 11.85 -2.41
C GLY A 25 12.94 12.22 -1.89
N GLY A 26 12.01 11.27 -1.80
CA GLY A 26 10.65 11.51 -1.32
C GLY A 26 10.30 10.71 -0.06
N ASP A 27 9.16 11.05 0.55
CA ASP A 27 8.73 10.45 1.81
C ASP A 27 7.62 9.43 1.64
N PHE A 28 6.63 9.74 0.79
CA PHE A 28 5.36 9.02 0.73
C PHE A 28 5.07 8.46 -0.66
N ILE A 29 4.68 7.19 -0.72
CA ILE A 29 4.20 6.52 -1.93
C ILE A 29 2.80 5.96 -1.68
N LYS A 30 1.91 6.05 -2.66
CA LYS A 30 0.65 5.29 -2.67
C LYS A 30 0.60 4.31 -3.83
N ASN A 31 -0.13 3.21 -3.65
CA ASN A 31 -0.65 2.48 -4.80
C ASN A 31 -1.49 3.41 -5.69
N ASP A 32 -1.44 3.21 -7.01
CA ASP A 32 -2.48 3.71 -7.90
C ASP A 32 -3.79 2.94 -7.63
N GLU A 33 -4.94 3.52 -7.94
CA GLU A 33 -6.23 2.99 -7.46
C GLU A 33 -6.55 1.53 -7.83
N PRO A 34 -6.14 0.98 -8.99
CA PRO A 34 -6.49 -0.39 -9.34
C PRO A 34 -5.41 -1.40 -8.92
N GLN A 35 -4.26 -0.97 -8.38
CA GLN A 35 -3.18 -1.88 -7.98
C GLN A 35 -3.62 -2.69 -6.75
N GLY A 36 -3.48 -4.01 -6.81
CA GLY A 36 -3.90 -4.89 -5.72
C GLY A 36 -3.28 -6.28 -5.81
N ASN A 37 -4.00 -7.23 -6.43
CA ASN A 37 -3.60 -8.63 -6.49
C ASN A 37 -3.73 -9.22 -7.91
N GLN A 38 -3.30 -8.47 -8.93
CA GLN A 38 -3.31 -8.95 -10.31
C GLN A 38 -2.40 -10.17 -10.49
N THR A 39 -2.71 -11.04 -11.45
CA THR A 39 -1.95 -12.28 -11.71
C THR A 39 -0.48 -12.06 -12.04
N PHE A 40 -0.13 -10.91 -12.64
CA PHE A 40 1.25 -10.53 -12.95
C PHE A 40 1.96 -9.77 -11.81
N CYS A 41 1.24 -9.41 -10.76
CA CYS A 41 1.77 -8.66 -9.61
C CYS A 41 0.96 -9.00 -8.37
N GLN A 42 1.15 -10.22 -7.87
CA GLN A 42 0.40 -10.73 -6.74
C GLN A 42 0.84 -10.01 -5.46
N MET A 43 -0.12 -9.69 -4.59
CA MET A 43 0.13 -8.95 -3.35
C MET A 43 1.18 -9.66 -2.48
N HIS A 44 1.13 -10.99 -2.46
CA HIS A 44 2.02 -11.79 -1.62
C HIS A 44 3.49 -11.76 -2.07
N GLU A 45 3.75 -11.33 -3.30
CA GLU A 45 5.09 -11.14 -3.86
C GLU A 45 5.48 -9.67 -3.87
N CYS A 46 4.52 -8.78 -4.18
CA CYS A 46 4.76 -7.33 -4.35
C CYS A 46 4.99 -6.60 -3.02
N ILE A 47 4.17 -6.85 -1.99
CA ILE A 47 4.32 -6.17 -0.70
C ILE A 47 5.70 -6.45 -0.06
N PRO A 48 6.24 -7.69 -0.07
CA PRO A 48 7.61 -7.93 0.38
C PRO A 48 8.67 -7.09 -0.36
N GLN A 49 8.52 -6.86 -1.67
CA GLN A 49 9.44 -6.00 -2.43
C GLN A 49 9.35 -4.54 -2.00
N VAL A 50 8.14 -4.04 -1.71
CA VAL A 50 7.92 -2.69 -1.16
C VAL A 50 8.56 -2.54 0.22
N VAL A 51 8.37 -3.52 1.11
CA VAL A 51 8.98 -3.53 2.46
C VAL A 51 10.51 -3.56 2.38
N LYS A 52 11.07 -4.38 1.48
CA LYS A 52 12.51 -4.43 1.22
C LYS A 52 13.04 -3.07 0.75
N ALA A 53 12.38 -2.47 -0.24
CA ALA A 53 12.72 -1.15 -0.77
C ALA A 53 12.66 -0.06 0.30
N MET A 54 11.64 -0.07 1.16
CA MET A 54 11.49 0.88 2.26
C MET A 54 12.64 0.77 3.26
N ARG A 55 12.96 -0.45 3.73
CA ARG A 55 14.08 -0.67 4.67
C ARG A 55 15.40 -0.17 4.10
N GLN A 56 15.66 -0.48 2.84
CA GLN A 56 16.87 -0.06 2.16
C GLN A 56 16.94 1.48 2.08
N ALA A 57 15.88 2.13 1.60
CA ALA A 57 15.84 3.58 1.49
C ALA A 57 15.95 4.29 2.85
N MET A 58 15.31 3.77 3.90
CA MET A 58 15.42 4.31 5.26
C MET A 58 16.85 4.18 5.80
N THR A 59 17.52 3.04 5.55
CA THR A 59 18.91 2.80 5.96
C THR A 59 19.86 3.80 5.29
N GLU A 60 19.70 4.01 3.99
CA GLU A 60 20.61 4.87 3.21
C GLU A 60 20.37 6.36 3.43
N THR A 61 19.10 6.77 3.57
CA THR A 61 18.73 8.19 3.71
C THR A 61 18.70 8.67 5.16
N GLY A 62 18.59 7.76 6.13
CA GLY A 62 18.38 8.10 7.54
C GLY A 62 17.01 8.72 7.83
N GLN A 63 16.07 8.68 6.88
CA GLN A 63 14.75 9.32 6.98
C GLN A 63 13.63 8.28 6.96
N GLY A 64 12.57 8.54 7.73
CA GLY A 64 11.35 7.74 7.70
C GLY A 64 10.64 7.80 6.34
N LYS A 65 10.13 6.66 5.87
CA LYS A 65 9.40 6.55 4.61
C LYS A 65 8.01 5.97 4.86
N LEU A 66 7.04 6.33 4.03
CA LEU A 66 5.62 5.98 4.19
C LEU A 66 5.07 5.34 2.92
N PHE A 67 4.19 4.35 3.10
CA PHE A 67 3.48 3.68 2.00
C PHE A 67 1.99 3.58 2.28
N SER A 68 1.17 3.93 1.30
CA SER A 68 -0.28 3.79 1.35
C SER A 68 -0.73 2.63 0.46
N ALA A 69 -1.00 1.49 1.09
CA ALA A 69 -1.36 0.24 0.42
C ALA A 69 -2.85 0.17 0.12
N ASN A 70 -3.22 -0.19 -1.12
CA ASN A 70 -4.61 -0.39 -1.49
C ASN A 70 -5.16 -1.69 -0.88
N ILE A 71 -6.23 -1.58 -0.09
CA ILE A 71 -6.93 -2.73 0.50
C ILE A 71 -8.37 -2.86 -0.01
N THR A 72 -8.77 -2.07 -0.99
CA THR A 72 -10.13 -2.08 -1.55
C THR A 72 -10.51 -3.46 -2.08
N ALA A 73 -11.65 -3.97 -1.61
CA ALA A 73 -12.29 -5.19 -2.08
C ALA A 73 -13.79 -5.14 -1.72
N ASP A 74 -14.61 -5.88 -2.46
CA ASP A 74 -16.06 -5.96 -2.21
C ASP A 74 -16.36 -6.73 -0.91
N ASP A 75 -15.62 -7.83 -0.66
CA ASP A 75 -15.74 -8.62 0.56
C ASP A 75 -14.99 -7.93 1.72
N PRO A 76 -15.68 -7.55 2.83
CA PRO A 76 -15.03 -7.03 4.02
C PRO A 76 -13.95 -7.95 4.59
N ASN A 77 -14.11 -9.28 4.48
CA ASN A 77 -13.12 -10.23 4.96
C ASN A 77 -11.82 -10.16 4.14
N GLU A 78 -11.92 -9.91 2.83
CA GLU A 78 -10.77 -9.69 1.96
C GLU A 78 -10.04 -8.40 2.32
N MET A 79 -10.77 -7.30 2.59
CA MET A 79 -10.15 -6.05 3.06
C MET A 79 -9.38 -6.27 4.37
N ILE A 80 -9.98 -7.00 5.31
CA ILE A 80 -9.35 -7.33 6.60
C ILE A 80 -8.15 -8.25 6.39
N ALA A 81 -8.25 -9.25 5.51
CA ALA A 81 -7.16 -10.16 5.20
C ALA A 81 -5.97 -9.42 4.58
N ARG A 82 -6.21 -8.55 3.59
CA ARG A 82 -5.18 -7.68 2.98
C ARG A 82 -4.50 -6.80 4.02
N GLY A 83 -5.29 -6.09 4.83
CA GLY A 83 -4.74 -5.21 5.86
C GLY A 83 -3.88 -5.97 6.88
N LYS A 84 -4.35 -7.12 7.38
CA LYS A 84 -3.58 -7.98 8.29
C LYS A 84 -2.29 -8.50 7.64
N TYR A 85 -2.37 -8.95 6.39
CA TYR A 85 -1.22 -9.43 5.64
C TYR A 85 -0.17 -8.32 5.49
N ILE A 86 -0.58 -7.13 5.05
CA ILE A 86 0.31 -5.98 4.85
C ILE A 86 1.00 -5.60 6.16
N LEU A 87 0.26 -5.44 7.27
CA LEU A 87 0.89 -5.12 8.56
C LEU A 87 1.83 -6.23 9.03
N GLY A 88 1.49 -7.49 8.79
CA GLY A 88 2.37 -8.63 9.06
C GLY A 88 3.70 -8.56 8.30
N GLN A 89 3.67 -8.14 7.02
CA GLN A 89 4.88 -7.97 6.21
C GLN A 89 5.72 -6.75 6.66
N PHE A 90 5.08 -5.63 6.98
CA PHE A 90 5.76 -4.44 7.49
C PHE A 90 6.39 -4.70 8.87
N GLY A 91 5.77 -5.55 9.69
CA GLY A 91 6.28 -5.97 10.99
C GLY A 91 6.53 -4.75 11.90
N PRO A 92 7.76 -4.53 12.40
CA PRO A 92 8.07 -3.35 13.21
C PRO A 92 7.80 -2.00 12.52
N MET A 93 7.73 -1.96 11.19
CA MET A 93 7.44 -0.74 10.42
C MET A 93 5.93 -0.57 10.14
N ALA A 94 5.05 -1.25 10.85
CA ALA A 94 3.60 -1.20 10.61
C ALA A 94 3.01 0.22 10.73
N GLU A 95 3.65 1.11 11.49
CA GLU A 95 3.29 2.53 11.60
C GLU A 95 3.62 3.36 10.35
N ASN A 96 4.54 2.88 9.51
CA ASN A 96 4.88 3.48 8.22
C ASN A 96 3.84 3.17 7.12
N CYS A 97 2.83 2.37 7.42
CA CYS A 97 1.81 1.96 6.47
C CYS A 97 0.46 2.67 6.72
N ALA A 98 -0.05 3.28 5.67
CA ALA A 98 -1.42 3.76 5.56
C ALA A 98 -2.26 2.79 4.71
N PHE A 99 -3.58 2.81 4.88
CA PHE A 99 -4.50 2.03 4.05
C PHE A 99 -5.30 2.92 3.12
N LEU A 100 -5.18 2.66 1.82
CA LEU A 100 -5.98 3.26 0.78
C LEU A 100 -7.26 2.46 0.56
N VAL A 101 -8.38 3.17 0.52
CA VAL A 101 -9.70 2.62 0.17
C VAL A 101 -10.36 3.53 -0.86
N ASP A 102 -10.78 2.97 -1.99
CA ASP A 102 -11.55 3.67 -3.02
C ASP A 102 -13.01 3.85 -2.58
N GLY A 103 -13.24 4.72 -1.60
CA GLY A 103 -14.50 4.83 -0.88
C GLY A 103 -15.71 5.27 -1.72
N TYR A 104 -15.49 5.87 -2.89
CA TYR A 104 -16.58 6.23 -3.79
C TYR A 104 -17.11 4.98 -4.54
N VAL A 105 -16.26 4.29 -5.29
CA VAL A 105 -16.64 3.08 -6.04
C VAL A 105 -16.94 1.88 -5.13
N ALA A 106 -16.26 1.72 -3.99
CA ALA A 106 -16.49 0.63 -3.04
C ALA A 106 -17.55 0.97 -1.97
N GLY A 107 -17.98 2.23 -1.90
CA GLY A 107 -19.01 2.72 -0.99
C GLY A 107 -18.55 2.95 0.46
N GLY A 108 -19.41 3.62 1.24
CA GLY A 108 -19.14 3.98 2.63
C GLY A 108 -18.93 2.79 3.58
N THR A 109 -19.43 1.60 3.21
CA THR A 109 -19.17 0.35 3.94
C THR A 109 -17.69 0.01 3.93
N ALA A 110 -17.01 0.05 2.78
CA ALA A 110 -15.57 -0.25 2.68
C ALA A 110 -14.72 0.71 3.53
N VAL A 111 -15.07 1.99 3.53
CA VAL A 111 -14.42 3.02 4.37
C VAL A 111 -14.58 2.67 5.85
N THR A 112 -15.78 2.27 6.27
CA THR A 112 -16.08 1.91 7.66
C THR A 112 -15.37 0.61 8.07
N VAL A 113 -15.27 -0.37 7.18
CA VAL A 113 -14.52 -1.61 7.41
C VAL A 113 -13.07 -1.28 7.75
N ALA A 114 -12.39 -0.48 6.94
CA ALA A 114 -11.02 -0.07 7.21
C ALA A 114 -10.91 0.74 8.52
N ARG A 115 -11.80 1.73 8.70
CA ARG A 115 -11.79 2.63 9.88
C ARG A 115 -11.94 1.90 11.21
N ARG A 116 -12.78 0.86 11.26
CA ARG A 116 -13.09 0.12 12.49
C ARG A 116 -12.11 -1.02 12.76
N ASN A 117 -11.62 -1.69 11.72
CA ASN A 117 -10.71 -2.83 11.89
C ASN A 117 -9.23 -2.40 12.02
N PHE A 118 -8.86 -1.24 11.48
CA PHE A 118 -7.49 -0.72 11.53
C PHE A 118 -7.43 0.72 12.06
N PRO A 119 -7.94 1.00 13.27
CA PRO A 119 -8.11 2.37 13.78
C PRO A 119 -6.78 3.09 14.10
N LYS A 120 -5.67 2.36 14.17
CA LYS A 120 -4.33 2.92 14.41
C LYS A 120 -3.57 3.26 13.12
N GLN A 121 -4.12 2.90 11.97
CA GLN A 121 -3.52 3.11 10.66
C GLN A 121 -4.20 4.31 10.01
N PHE A 122 -3.42 5.15 9.34
CA PHE A 122 -3.98 6.27 8.60
C PHE A 122 -4.91 5.75 7.49
N LEU A 123 -6.17 6.19 7.51
CA LEU A 123 -7.15 5.84 6.48
C LEU A 123 -7.13 6.86 5.35
N HIS A 124 -6.57 6.46 4.22
CA HIS A 124 -6.49 7.24 3.00
C HIS A 124 -7.71 6.98 2.12
N TYR A 125 -8.71 7.86 2.20
CA TYR A 125 -9.87 7.82 1.31
C TYR A 125 -9.44 8.24 -0.11
N HIS A 126 -9.54 7.33 -1.08
CA HIS A 126 -9.40 7.62 -2.49
C HIS A 126 -10.79 7.72 -3.16
N ARG A 127 -10.95 8.67 -4.08
CA ARG A 127 -12.26 9.10 -4.62
C ARG A 127 -12.44 8.80 -6.10
N ALA A 128 -11.83 7.72 -6.60
CA ALA A 128 -12.02 7.30 -7.99
C ALA A 128 -13.50 7.09 -8.30
N GLY A 129 -13.98 7.65 -9.42
CA GLY A 129 -15.38 7.61 -9.86
C GLY A 129 -15.73 8.76 -10.80
#